data_AF-A0A4R7J168-F1
#
_entry.id   AF-A0A4R7J168-F1
#
_cell.length_a   1.000
_cell.length_b   1.000
_cell.length_c   1.000
_cell.angle_alpha   90.00
_cell.angle_beta   90.00
_cell.angle_gamma   90.00
#
_symmetry.space_group_name_H-M   'P 1'
#
loop_
_entity.id
_entity.type
_entity.pdbx_description
1 polymer ?
#
loop_
_entity_poly.entity_id
_entity_poly.type
_entity_poly.pdbx_seq_one_letter_code
_entity_poly.pdbx_strand_id
1 'polypeptide(L)'
;MPESERRLRSSIAAHTSWANTENRSKRTAPARAALDAKFLAEAGGDPKRAESLRKAHFQRLALKSAKARRKAKEAAAESAEVAAELDALGGAAC
;
A
#
# COMPACT_ATOMS: atom_id res chain seq x y z
N MET A 1 -26.22 4.67 -2.86
CA MET A 1 -25.56 4.21 -1.61
C MET A 1 -24.57 5.26 -1.12
N PRO A 2 -24.67 5.74 0.12
CA PRO A 2 -23.66 6.56 0.79
C PRO A 2 -22.31 5.85 0.94
N GLU A 3 -21.26 6.60 1.25
CA GLU A 3 -19.88 6.08 1.37
C GLU A 3 -19.73 5.03 2.50
N SER A 4 -20.36 5.27 3.64
CA SER A 4 -20.39 4.36 4.78
C SER A 4 -20.93 2.97 4.41
N GLU A 5 -22.04 2.93 3.68
CA GLU A 5 -22.63 1.68 3.18
C GLU A 5 -21.74 0.98 2.15
N ARG A 6 -21.10 1.74 1.24
CA ARG A 6 -20.14 1.16 0.27
C ARG A 6 -18.96 0.51 0.97
N ARG A 7 -18.44 1.13 2.04
CA ARG A 7 -17.34 0.58 2.84
C ARG A 7 -17.76 -0.71 3.55
N LEU A 8 -18.91 -0.70 4.23
CA LEU A 8 -19.46 -1.88 4.90
C LEU A 8 -19.66 -3.04 3.92
N ARG A 9 -20.25 -2.77 2.75
CA ARG A 9 -20.46 -3.79 1.70
C ARG A 9 -19.15 -4.43 1.23
N SER A 10 -18.11 -3.62 1.00
CA SER A 10 -16.79 -4.12 0.61
C SER A 10 -16.16 -4.98 1.70
N SER A 11 -16.29 -4.59 2.97
CA SER A 11 -15.80 -5.37 4.11
C SER A 11 -16.51 -6.72 4.21
N ILE A 12 -17.85 -6.74 4.10
CA ILE A 12 -18.65 -7.97 4.11
C ILE A 12 -18.18 -8.89 2.99
N ALA A 13 -18.09 -8.37 1.76
CA ALA A 13 -17.65 -9.14 0.61
C ALA A 13 -16.24 -9.73 0.80
N ALA A 14 -15.30 -8.97 1.37
CA ALA A 14 -13.96 -9.45 1.64
C ALA A 14 -13.95 -10.61 2.65
N HIS A 15 -14.66 -10.47 3.77
CA HIS A 15 -14.75 -11.52 4.79
C HIS A 15 -15.41 -12.79 4.26
N THR A 16 -16.54 -12.66 3.56
CA THR A 16 -17.22 -13.81 2.92
C THR A 16 -16.31 -14.51 1.91
N SER A 17 -15.63 -13.73 1.07
CA SER A 17 -14.70 -14.23 0.08
C SER A 17 -13.53 -15.01 0.72
N TRP A 18 -12.99 -14.55 1.84
CA TRP A 18 -11.93 -15.26 2.56
C TRP A 18 -12.42 -16.48 3.32
N ALA A 19 -13.65 -16.45 3.85
CA ALA A 19 -14.29 -17.62 4.46
C ALA A 19 -14.48 -18.75 3.45
N ASN A 20 -14.83 -18.42 2.20
CA ASN A 20 -15.00 -19.39 1.11
C ASN A 20 -13.67 -19.92 0.55
N THR A 21 -12.52 -19.41 1.01
CA THR A 21 -11.21 -19.83 0.49
C THR A 21 -10.60 -20.91 1.36
N GLU A 22 -10.75 -22.16 0.96
CA GLU A 22 -10.16 -23.32 1.67
C GLU A 22 -8.63 -23.29 1.67
N ASN A 23 -8.02 -22.98 0.51
CA ASN A 23 -6.56 -22.91 0.37
C ASN A 23 -6.11 -21.49 -0.03
N ARG A 24 -5.63 -20.74 0.98
CA ARG A 24 -5.16 -19.35 0.81
C ARG A 24 -3.97 -19.23 -0.15
N SER A 25 -3.08 -20.22 -0.13
CA SER A 25 -1.89 -20.24 -1.00
C SER A 25 -2.27 -20.42 -2.46
N LYS A 26 -3.24 -21.29 -2.77
CA LYS A 26 -3.75 -21.51 -4.14
C LYS A 26 -4.43 -20.27 -4.70
N ARG A 27 -5.23 -19.56 -3.89
CA ARG A 27 -5.92 -18.33 -4.32
C ARG A 27 -4.95 -17.26 -4.87
N THR A 28 -3.77 -17.14 -4.29
CA THR A 28 -2.78 -16.11 -4.67
C THR A 28 -1.65 -16.64 -5.57
N ALA A 29 -1.59 -17.95 -5.82
CA ALA A 29 -0.63 -18.56 -6.73
C ALA A 29 -0.64 -17.99 -8.16
N PRO A 30 -1.80 -17.82 -8.85
CA PRO A 30 -1.82 -17.30 -10.21
C PRO A 30 -1.29 -15.86 -10.30
N ALA A 31 -1.60 -15.03 -9.30
CA ALA A 31 -1.10 -13.67 -9.24
C ALA A 31 0.43 -13.62 -9.05
N ARG A 32 0.99 -14.51 -8.21
CA ARG A 32 2.45 -14.64 -8.04
C ARG A 32 3.12 -15.11 -9.34
N ALA A 33 2.57 -16.13 -9.99
CA ALA A 33 3.09 -16.65 -11.25
C ALA A 33 3.06 -15.59 -12.38
N ALA A 34 1.97 -14.81 -12.48
CA ALA A 34 1.87 -13.73 -13.46
C ALA A 34 2.92 -12.63 -13.23
N LEU A 35 3.21 -12.30 -11.97
CA LEU A 35 4.25 -11.33 -11.64
C LEU A 35 5.65 -11.84 -12.02
N ASP A 36 5.95 -13.11 -11.74
CA ASP A 36 7.23 -13.71 -12.13
C ASP A 36 7.36 -13.82 -13.66
N ALA A 37 6.28 -14.18 -14.37
CA ALA A 37 6.23 -14.22 -15.83
C ALA A 37 6.51 -12.86 -16.47
N LYS A 38 6.02 -11.76 -15.88
CA LYS A 38 6.31 -10.40 -16.34
C LYS A 38 7.81 -10.12 -16.33
N PHE A 39 8.51 -10.46 -15.25
CA PHE A 39 9.96 -10.23 -15.15
C PHE A 39 10.75 -11.14 -16.08
N LEU A 40 10.30 -12.38 -16.28
CA LEU A 40 10.90 -13.29 -17.27
C LEU A 40 10.76 -12.75 -18.70
N ALA A 41 9.58 -12.22 -19.06
CA ALA A 41 9.36 -11.60 -20.35
C ALA A 41 10.25 -10.36 -20.55
N GLU A 42 10.34 -9.49 -19.55
CA GLU A 42 11.19 -8.29 -19.57
C GLU A 42 12.70 -8.64 -19.64
N ALA A 43 13.09 -9.77 -19.05
CA ALA A 43 14.45 -10.29 -19.13
C ALA A 43 14.78 -10.99 -20.46
N GLY A 44 13.80 -11.17 -21.36
CA GLY A 44 13.98 -11.92 -22.61
C GLY A 44 14.16 -13.42 -22.39
N GLY A 45 13.62 -13.98 -21.30
CA GLY A 45 13.70 -15.40 -20.99
C GLY A 45 14.90 -15.83 -20.12
N ASP A 46 15.81 -14.91 -19.77
CA ASP A 46 16.92 -15.21 -18.86
C ASP A 46 16.47 -15.17 -17.37
N PRO A 47 16.50 -16.29 -16.64
CA PRO A 47 16.04 -16.35 -15.25
C PRO A 47 16.89 -15.51 -14.30
N LYS A 48 18.21 -15.37 -14.52
CA LYS A 48 19.10 -14.60 -13.63
C LYS A 48 18.84 -13.10 -13.76
N ARG A 49 18.58 -12.65 -14.99
CA ARG A 49 18.18 -11.27 -15.26
C ARG A 49 16.79 -10.99 -14.69
N ALA A 50 15.85 -11.91 -14.82
CA ALA A 50 14.51 -11.77 -14.24
C ALA A 50 14.55 -11.63 -12.71
N GLU A 51 15.37 -12.45 -12.03
CA GLU A 51 15.55 -12.33 -10.57
C GLU A 51 16.13 -10.96 -10.18
N SER A 52 17.13 -10.49 -10.93
CA SER A 52 17.73 -9.17 -10.72
C SER A 52 16.72 -8.03 -10.91
N LEU A 53 15.89 -8.10 -11.97
CA LEU A 53 14.82 -7.13 -12.23
C LEU A 53 13.75 -7.15 -11.12
N ARG A 54 13.37 -8.33 -10.66
CA ARG A 54 12.43 -8.51 -9.55
C ARG A 54 12.97 -7.88 -8.26
N LYS A 55 14.24 -8.14 -7.91
CA LYS A 55 14.89 -7.52 -6.74
C LYS A 55 14.91 -5.99 -6.85
N ALA A 56 15.30 -5.47 -8.01
CA ALA A 56 15.31 -4.04 -8.27
C ALA A 56 13.90 -3.41 -8.14
N HIS A 57 12.85 -4.10 -8.61
CA HIS A 57 11.47 -3.63 -8.47
C HIS A 57 11.08 -3.45 -7.00
N PHE A 58 11.32 -4.44 -6.15
CA PHE A 58 10.99 -4.35 -4.72
C PHE A 58 11.83 -3.31 -3.99
N GLN A 59 13.11 -3.15 -4.34
CA GLN A 59 13.97 -2.10 -3.78
C GLN A 59 13.44 -0.70 -4.13
N ARG A 60 12.99 -0.47 -5.37
CA ARG A 60 12.36 0.81 -5.76
C ARG A 60 11.08 1.07 -4.97
N LEU A 61 10.27 0.04 -4.74
CA LEU A 61 9.05 0.15 -3.94
C LEU A 61 9.37 0.51 -2.47
N ALA A 62 10.37 -0.15 -1.89
CA ALA A 62 10.85 0.13 -0.53
C ALA A 62 11.37 1.56 -0.40
N LEU A 63 12.17 2.03 -1.37
CA LEU A 63 12.66 3.42 -1.41
C LEU A 63 11.51 4.41 -1.47
N LYS A 64 10.51 4.19 -2.34
CA LYS A 64 9.33 5.05 -2.46
C LYS A 64 8.55 5.09 -1.14
N SER A 65 8.39 3.94 -0.49
CA SER A 65 7.71 3.82 0.79
C SER A 65 8.46 4.56 1.91
N ALA A 66 9.78 4.44 1.98
CA ALA A 66 10.61 5.18 2.95
C ALA A 66 10.50 6.70 2.75
N LYS A 67 10.56 7.16 1.50
CA LYS A 67 10.36 8.59 1.16
C LYS A 67 8.97 9.08 1.56
N ALA A 68 7.93 8.29 1.29
CA ALA A 68 6.55 8.64 1.64
C ALA A 68 6.36 8.74 3.16
N ARG A 69 6.92 7.80 3.94
CA ARG A 69 6.87 7.85 5.41
C ARG A 69 7.58 9.08 5.97
N ARG A 70 8.74 9.45 5.40
CA ARG A 70 9.45 10.66 5.81
C ARG A 70 8.60 11.91 5.57
N LYS A 71 8.04 12.04 4.36
CA LYS A 71 7.15 13.16 4.02
C LYS A 71 5.91 13.22 4.92
N ALA A 72 5.30 12.08 5.24
CA ALA A 72 4.16 12.03 6.14
C ALA A 72 4.52 12.49 7.56
N LYS A 73 5.72 12.17 8.05
CA LYS A 73 6.20 12.64 9.35
C LYS A 73 6.44 14.16 9.34
N GLU A 74 7.04 14.70 8.28
CA GLU A 74 7.24 16.14 8.11
C GLU A 74 5.89 16.88 8.08
N ALA A 75 4.94 16.41 7.27
CA ALA A 75 3.60 17.00 7.21
C ALA A 75 2.81 16.87 8.53
N ALA A 76 2.99 15.77 9.26
CA ALA A 76 2.37 15.61 10.57
C ALA A 76 2.96 16.60 11.59
N ALA A 77 4.28 16.82 11.57
CA ALA A 77 4.93 17.80 12.44
C ALA A 77 4.46 19.23 12.12
N GLU A 78 4.44 19.60 10.84
CA GLU A 78 3.90 20.89 10.37
C GLU A 78 2.44 21.08 10.80
N SER A 79 1.59 20.05 10.62
CA SER A 79 0.19 20.14 11.05
C SER A 79 0.03 20.24 12.57
N ALA A 80 0.94 19.63 13.34
CA ALA A 80 0.92 19.72 14.80
C ALA A 80 1.38 21.10 15.28
N GLU A 81 2.38 21.69 14.62
CA GLU A 81 2.83 23.07 14.87
C GLU A 81 1.72 24.07 14.54
N VAL A 82 1.08 23.94 13.38
CA VAL A 82 -0.06 24.77 12.98
C VAL A 82 -1.24 24.58 13.94
N ALA A 83 -1.55 23.35 14.35
CA ALA A 83 -2.60 23.10 15.33
C ALA A 83 -2.29 23.76 16.68
N ALA A 84 -1.03 23.72 17.12
CA ALA A 84 -0.59 24.38 18.35
C ALA A 84 -0.66 25.92 18.24
N GLU A 85 -0.31 26.48 17.08
CA GLU A 85 -0.43 27.91 16.82
C GLU A 85 -1.89 28.38 16.79
N LEU A 86 -2.78 27.61 16.14
CA LEU A 86 -4.22 27.88 16.14
C LEU A 86 -4.83 27.76 17.54
N ASP A 87 -4.41 26.79 18.34
CA ASP A 87 -4.85 26.62 19.73
C ASP A 87 -4.39 27.81 20.59
N ALA A 88 -3.15 28.27 20.42
CA ALA A 88 -2.61 29.45 21.10
C ALA A 88 -3.34 30.74 20.74
N LEU A 89 -3.75 30.91 19.47
CA LEU A 89 -4.54 32.05 19.01
C LEU A 89 -6.01 31.96 19.44
N GLY A 90 -6.58 30.75 19.48
CA GLY A 90 -7.95 30.50 19.93
C GLY A 90 -8.14 30.70 21.44
N GLY A 91 -7.08 30.49 22.23
CA GLY A 91 -7.07 30.76 23.68
C GLY A 91 -7.14 32.25 24.06
N ALA A 92 -6.95 33.18 23.11
CA ALA A 92 -7.00 34.63 23.34
C ALA A 92 -8.41 35.25 23.16
N ALA A 93 -9.44 34.43 22.91
CA ALA A 93 -10.81 34.88 22.63
C ALA A 93 -11.84 34.61 23.75
N CYS A 94 -11.38 34.39 25.00
CA CYS A 94 -12.24 34.31 26.19
C CYS A 94 -12.14 35.58 27.04
#